data_AF-A0A166HRD3-F1
#
_entry.id   AF-A0A166HRD3-F1
#
_cell.length_a   1.000
_cell.length_b   1.000
_cell.length_c   1.000
_cell.angle_alpha   90.00
_cell.angle_beta   90.00
_cell.angle_gamma   90.00
#
_symmetry.space_group_name_H-M   'P 1'
#
loop_
_entity.id
_entity.type
_entity.pdbx_description
1 polymer ?
#
loop_
_entity_poly.entity_id
_entity_poly.type
_entity_poly.pdbx_seq_one_letter_code
_entity_poly.pdbx_strand_id
1 'polypeptide(L)'
;MFAPTDAAITHLAELNAHLIPYHITPNHHLLFSHLLNLKPLSLLPTLVPDKTILITSTVPWSYKVDKAIITQPNIYISSRLVVHGIDHVLDLHPQRSSMPPLLRAGNQARISPSPA
;
A
#
# COMPACT_ATOMS: atom_id res chain seq x y z
N MET A 1 -8.16 6.17 0.59
CA MET A 1 -8.05 6.06 -0.88
C MET A 1 -6.89 6.91 -1.34
N PHE A 2 -6.12 6.42 -2.30
CA PHE A 2 -5.07 7.17 -2.96
C PHE A 2 -5.55 7.53 -4.37
N ALA A 3 -5.81 8.80 -4.64
CA ALA A 3 -6.37 9.26 -5.92
C ALA A 3 -5.25 9.79 -6.82
N PRO A 4 -5.01 9.21 -8.01
CA PRO A 4 -4.10 9.79 -8.97
C PRO A 4 -4.55 11.20 -9.34
N THR A 5 -3.60 12.14 -9.39
CA THR A 5 -3.86 13.48 -9.94
C THR A 5 -4.12 13.42 -11.45
N ASP A 6 -4.74 14.44 -12.02
CA ASP A 6 -5.01 14.52 -13.47
C ASP A 6 -3.74 14.30 -14.30
N ALA A 7 -2.61 14.85 -13.87
CA ALA A 7 -1.30 14.64 -14.50
C ALA A 7 -0.87 13.18 -14.47
N ALA A 8 -1.09 12.46 -13.36
CA ALA A 8 -0.76 11.05 -13.23
C ALA A 8 -1.55 10.16 -14.21
N ILE A 9 -2.79 10.54 -14.51
CA ILE A 9 -3.70 9.79 -15.40
C ILE A 9 -3.24 9.89 -16.86
N THR A 10 -2.54 10.94 -17.27
CA THR A 10 -2.05 11.09 -18.65
C THR A 10 -1.10 9.97 -19.11
N HIS A 11 -0.48 9.26 -18.16
CA HIS A 11 0.43 8.14 -18.40
C HIS A 11 -0.23 6.76 -18.25
N LEU A 12 -1.55 6.70 -18.07
CA LEU A 12 -2.29 5.46 -17.94
C LEU A 12 -2.39 4.75 -19.29
N ALA A 13 -1.71 3.61 -19.43
CA ALA A 13 -1.70 2.85 -20.68
C ALA A 13 -3.02 2.09 -20.92
N GLU A 14 -3.57 1.46 -19.88
CA GLU A 14 -4.78 0.63 -20.00
C GLU A 14 -5.70 0.74 -18.77
N LEU A 15 -7.01 0.70 -19.02
CA LEU A 15 -8.03 0.58 -17.98
C LEU A 15 -8.37 -0.89 -17.75
N ASN A 16 -8.46 -1.31 -16.50
CA ASN A 16 -8.97 -2.62 -16.13
C ASN A 16 -9.86 -2.53 -14.87
N ALA A 17 -10.66 -3.56 -14.63
CA ALA A 17 -11.62 -3.59 -13.53
C ALA A 17 -10.99 -3.50 -12.13
N HIS A 18 -9.69 -3.80 -11.99
CA HIS A 18 -8.98 -3.78 -10.72
C HIS A 18 -8.25 -2.46 -10.45
N LEU A 19 -8.20 -1.55 -11.43
CA LEU A 19 -7.48 -0.29 -11.33
C LEU A 19 -7.98 0.53 -10.13
N ILE A 20 -9.27 0.88 -10.11
CA ILE A 20 -9.85 1.70 -9.03
C ILE A 20 -9.84 0.95 -7.68
N PRO A 21 -10.25 -0.34 -7.60
CA PRO A 21 -10.19 -1.08 -6.34
C PRO A 21 -8.79 -1.15 -5.71
N TYR A 22 -7.72 -1.17 -6.52
CA TYR A 22 -6.35 -1.22 -6.00
C TYR A 22 -5.95 0.07 -5.26
N HIS A 23 -6.58 1.20 -5.57
CA HIS A 23 -6.34 2.50 -4.94
C HIS A 23 -7.11 2.69 -3.62
N ILE A 24 -7.93 1.73 -3.21
CA ILE A 24 -8.80 1.82 -2.05
C ILE A 24 -8.32 0.86 -0.96
N THR A 25 -8.06 1.39 0.23
CA THR A 25 -7.72 0.64 1.43
C THR A 25 -8.98 0.41 2.28
N PRO A 26 -9.58 -0.80 2.29
CA PRO A 26 -10.84 -1.06 2.99
C PRO A 26 -10.70 -0.92 4.51
N ASN A 27 -11.79 -0.55 5.19
CA ASN A 27 -11.90 -0.51 6.66
C ASN A 27 -10.87 0.38 7.39
N HIS A 28 -10.20 1.28 6.66
CA HIS A 28 -9.19 2.15 7.24
C HIS A 28 -9.47 3.63 6.93
N HIS A 29 -9.71 4.40 7.97
CA HIS A 29 -9.70 5.87 7.93
C HIS A 29 -8.26 6.37 8.07
N LEU A 30 -7.49 6.25 6.98
CA LEU A 30 -6.06 6.58 6.95
C LEU A 30 -5.87 8.09 6.82
N LEU A 31 -5.87 8.83 7.92
CA LEU A 31 -5.35 10.21 7.93
C LEU A 31 -3.85 10.21 7.63
N PHE A 32 -3.33 11.31 7.10
CA PHE A 32 -1.89 11.41 6.84
C PHE A 32 -1.05 11.26 8.11
N SER A 33 -1.56 11.75 9.26
CA SER A 33 -0.94 11.52 10.57
C SER A 33 -0.84 10.03 10.93
N HIS A 34 -1.83 9.22 10.55
CA HIS A 34 -1.75 7.76 10.74
C HIS A 34 -0.68 7.13 9.83
N LEU A 35 -0.59 7.60 8.58
CA LEU A 35 0.42 7.13 7.63
C LEU A 35 1.84 7.44 8.11
N LEU A 36 2.08 8.60 8.70
CA LEU A 36 3.39 8.98 9.27
C LEU A 36 3.85 8.09 10.42
N ASN A 37 2.92 7.40 11.09
CA ASN A 37 3.24 6.45 12.17
C ASN A 37 3.54 5.03 11.66
N LEU A 38 3.35 4.76 10.36
CA LEU A 38 3.73 3.48 9.76
C LEU A 38 5.24 3.39 9.59
N LYS A 39 5.74 2.16 9.52
CA LYS A 39 7.15 1.88 9.22
C LYS A 39 7.33 1.64 7.71
N PRO A 40 8.52 1.94 7.14
CA PRO A 40 8.87 1.42 5.83
C PRO A 40 8.65 -0.10 5.78
N LEU A 41 8.24 -0.58 4.60
CA LEU A 41 7.84 -1.97 4.33
C LEU A 41 6.50 -2.42 4.94
N SER A 42 5.76 -1.52 5.59
CA SER A 42 4.38 -1.81 6.00
C SER A 42 3.50 -2.07 4.78
N LEU A 43 2.54 -2.98 4.91
CA LEU A 43 1.61 -3.34 3.83
C LEU A 43 0.20 -2.85 4.17
N LEU A 44 -0.41 -2.09 3.27
CA LEU A 44 -1.80 -1.70 3.36
C LEU A 44 -2.67 -2.63 2.50
N PRO A 45 -3.78 -3.16 3.01
CA PRO A 45 -4.70 -3.98 2.21
C PRO A 45 -5.36 -3.12 1.12
N THR A 46 -5.81 -3.77 0.05
CA THR A 46 -6.61 -3.14 -1.02
C THR A 46 -7.97 -3.81 -1.19
N LEU A 47 -8.87 -3.24 -1.99
CA LEU A 47 -10.10 -3.93 -2.41
C LEU A 47 -9.86 -5.01 -3.48
N VAL A 48 -8.63 -5.13 -4.01
CA VAL A 48 -8.25 -6.25 -4.88
C VAL A 48 -7.76 -7.41 -4.00
N PRO A 49 -8.36 -8.62 -4.11
CA PRO A 49 -7.95 -9.78 -3.32
C PRO A 49 -6.46 -10.07 -3.45
N ASP A 50 -5.82 -10.40 -2.32
CA ASP A 50 -4.39 -10.77 -2.21
C ASP A 50 -3.38 -9.70 -2.69
N LYS A 51 -3.83 -8.45 -2.82
CA LYS A 51 -2.99 -7.32 -3.23
C LYS A 51 -2.89 -6.26 -2.16
N THR A 52 -1.68 -5.74 -1.99
CA THR A 52 -1.32 -4.78 -0.95
C THR A 52 -0.48 -3.64 -1.53
N ILE A 53 -0.64 -2.45 -0.95
CA ILE A 53 0.19 -1.28 -1.24
C ILE A 53 1.34 -1.27 -0.22
N LEU A 54 2.59 -1.15 -0.70
CA LEU A 54 3.76 -1.08 0.17
C LEU A 54 4.07 0.37 0.58
N ILE A 55 4.32 0.61 1.85
CA ILE A 55 4.93 1.88 2.29
C ILE A 55 6.43 1.84 1.96
N THR A 56 6.88 2.61 0.98
CA THR A 56 8.29 2.62 0.52
C THR A 56 9.10 3.76 1.12
N SER A 57 8.46 4.86 1.52
CA SER A 57 9.10 5.97 2.22
C SER A 57 8.13 6.56 3.24
N THR A 58 8.63 6.82 4.45
CA THR A 58 7.88 7.48 5.53
C THR A 58 8.37 8.90 5.80
N VAL A 59 9.20 9.45 4.91
CA VAL A 59 9.70 10.83 5.00
C VAL A 59 8.53 11.80 4.74
N PRO A 60 8.19 12.75 5.64
CA PRO A 60 6.95 13.52 5.53
C PRO A 60 6.75 14.29 4.21
N TRP A 61 7.82 14.88 3.67
CA TRP A 61 7.77 15.65 2.40
C TRP A 61 7.95 14.79 1.14
N SER A 62 8.20 13.50 1.30
CA SER A 62 8.40 12.55 0.20
C SER A 62 7.87 11.16 0.57
N TYR A 63 6.69 11.14 1.21
CA TYR A 63 6.05 9.92 1.66
C TYR A 63 5.59 9.13 0.45
N LYS A 64 5.93 7.85 0.38
CA LYS A 64 5.69 7.01 -0.81
C LYS A 64 4.91 5.75 -0.49
N VAL A 65 3.93 5.50 -1.36
CA VAL A 65 3.12 4.29 -1.43
C VAL A 65 3.38 3.61 -2.77
N ASP A 66 3.85 2.36 -2.72
CA ASP A 66 4.54 1.70 -3.83
C ASP A 66 5.58 2.62 -4.49
N LYS A 67 5.33 3.08 -5.72
CA LYS A 67 6.20 4.00 -6.45
C LYS A 67 5.70 5.45 -6.43
N ALA A 68 4.49 5.68 -5.92
CA ALA A 68 3.82 6.98 -5.96
C ALA A 68 4.12 7.81 -4.71
N ILE A 69 4.35 9.10 -4.89
CA ILE A 69 4.46 10.09 -3.82
C ILE A 69 3.06 10.58 -3.47
N ILE A 70 2.76 10.70 -2.17
CA ILE A 70 1.59 11.45 -1.70
C ILE A 70 1.89 12.94 -1.86
N THR A 71 1.28 13.57 -2.86
CA THR A 71 1.48 14.98 -3.19
C THR A 71 0.50 15.90 -2.47
N GLN A 72 -0.68 15.37 -2.16
CA GLN A 72 -1.74 16.12 -1.50
C GLN A 72 -2.36 15.26 -0.38
N PRO A 73 -1.87 15.36 0.86
CA PRO A 73 -2.45 14.62 1.96
C PRO A 73 -3.83 15.17 2.34
N ASN A 74 -4.74 14.28 2.75
CA ASN A 74 -6.05 14.64 3.32
C ASN A 74 -6.91 15.58 2.44
N ILE A 75 -6.91 15.44 1.11
CA ILE A 75 -7.70 16.30 0.20
C ILE A 75 -9.21 16.21 0.45
N TYR A 76 -9.66 15.08 0.99
CA TYR A 76 -11.02 14.88 1.44
C TYR A 76 -11.00 14.04 2.72
N ILE A 77 -11.78 14.44 3.71
CA ILE A 77 -11.96 13.73 4.97
C ILE A 77 -13.45 13.65 5.28
N SER A 78 -13.93 12.45 5.58
CA SER A 78 -15.28 12.18 6.07
C SER A 78 -15.24 11.01 7.04
N SER A 79 -16.31 10.75 7.79
CA SER A 79 -16.36 9.61 8.71
C SER A 79 -16.14 8.23 8.05
N ARG A 80 -16.25 8.12 6.72
CA ARG A 80 -16.14 6.86 5.97
C ARG A 80 -14.90 6.77 5.08
N LEU A 81 -14.33 7.90 4.69
CA LEU A 81 -13.30 7.96 3.64
C LEU A 81 -12.34 9.13 3.87
N VAL A 82 -11.05 8.83 3.79
CA VAL A 82 -9.97 9.81 3.57
C VAL A 82 -9.41 9.61 2.18
N VAL A 83 -9.21 10.70 1.45
CA VAL A 83 -8.56 10.70 0.14
C VAL A 83 -7.23 11.45 0.23
N HIS A 84 -6.19 10.88 -0.38
CA HIS A 84 -4.88 11.50 -0.59
C HIS A 84 -4.58 11.54 -2.08
N GLY A 85 -4.12 12.67 -2.60
CA GLY A 85 -3.63 12.79 -3.97
C GLY A 85 -2.24 12.17 -4.14
N ILE A 86 -2.03 11.44 -5.24
CA ILE A 86 -0.75 10.82 -5.61
C ILE A 86 -0.31 11.18 -7.03
N ASP A 87 1.01 11.18 -7.28
CA ASP A 87 1.63 11.57 -8.56
C ASP A 87 1.71 10.46 -9.62
N HIS A 88 1.40 9.22 -9.25
CA HIS A 88 1.42 8.07 -10.15
C HIS A 88 0.21 7.19 -9.90
N VAL A 89 -0.31 6.59 -10.98
CA VAL A 89 -1.32 5.53 -10.86
C VAL A 89 -0.68 4.31 -10.19
N LEU A 90 -1.34 3.78 -9.16
CA LEU A 90 -0.99 2.50 -8.57
C LEU A 90 -1.45 1.40 -9.52
N ASP A 91 -0.49 0.66 -10.07
CA ASP A 91 -0.77 -0.44 -10.99
C ASP A 91 -0.35 -1.78 -10.36
N LEU A 92 -1.08 -2.82 -10.73
CA LEU A 92 -0.81 -4.21 -10.40
C LEU A 92 0.41 -4.67 -11.22
N HIS A 93 1.60 -4.21 -10.86
CA HIS A 93 2.78 -4.68 -11.54
C HIS A 93 2.94 -6.21 -11.28
N PRO A 94 3.20 -7.04 -12.31
CA PRO A 94 3.23 -8.50 -12.19
C PRO A 94 4.22 -9.06 -11.16
N GLN A 95 5.17 -8.25 -10.66
CA GLN A 95 6.25 -8.71 -9.77
C GLN A 95 5.84 -8.96 -8.32
N ARG A 96 4.56 -8.84 -7.95
CA ARG A 96 4.06 -9.18 -6.61
C ARG A 96 2.92 -10.18 -6.66
N SER A 97 3.17 -11.33 -7.25
CA SER A 97 2.54 -12.57 -6.81
C SER A 97 3.31 -13.08 -5.60
N SER A 98 2.61 -13.15 -4.45
CA SER A 98 2.89 -14.07 -3.33
C SER A 98 4.33 -14.10 -2.76
N MET A 99 4.49 -13.55 -1.56
CA MET A 99 5.35 -14.24 -0.58
C MET A 99 4.86 -15.69 -0.46
N PRO A 100 5.70 -16.71 -0.73
CA PRO A 100 5.27 -18.09 -0.58
C PRO A 100 4.99 -18.40 0.90
N PRO A 101 4.08 -19.36 1.22
CA PRO A 101 3.67 -19.69 2.59
C PRO A 101 4.81 -20.15 3.52
N LEU A 102 6.01 -20.40 2.98
CA LEU A 102 7.13 -21.03 3.69
C LEU A 102 7.79 -20.16 4.76
N LEU A 103 7.56 -18.84 4.77
CA LEU A 103 8.06 -17.96 5.84
C LEU A 103 7.16 -17.91 7.08
N ARG A 104 5.99 -18.56 7.06
CA ARG A 104 5.09 -18.63 8.22
C ARG A 104 5.40 -19.81 9.16
N ALA A 105 6.15 -20.81 8.68
CA ALA A 105 6.43 -22.04 9.42
C ALA A 105 7.83 -22.09 10.08
N GLY A 106 8.69 -21.09 9.84
CA GLY A 106 10.11 -21.14 10.27
C GLY A 106 10.39 -20.80 11.74
N ASN A 107 9.44 -20.24 12.49
CA ASN A 107 9.69 -19.74 13.85
C ASN A 107 9.22 -20.68 14.98
N GLN A 108 8.95 -21.95 14.70
CA GLN A 108 8.60 -22.95 15.74
C GLN A 108 9.54 -24.17 15.81
N ALA A 109 10.65 -24.19 15.07
CA ALA A 109 11.59 -25.33 15.09
C ALA A 109 13.03 -24.89 15.31
N ARG A 110 13.32 -24.15 16.39
CA ARG A 110 14.71 -23.99 16.85
C ARG A 110 14.83 -23.71 18.35
N ILE A 111 14.36 -24.65 19.17
CA ILE A 111 14.89 -24.88 20.51
C ILE A 111 14.59 -26.32 20.91
N SER A 112 15.47 -27.22 20.51
CA SER A 112 15.66 -28.52 21.16
C SER A 112 17.13 -28.58 21.57
N PRO A 113 17.48 -28.81 22.85
CA PRO A 113 18.87 -28.98 23.26
C PRO A 113 19.40 -30.37 22.81
N SER A 114 20.67 -30.43 22.40
CA SER A 114 21.38 -31.70 22.14
C SER A 114 21.55 -32.51 23.43
N PRO A 115 21.42 -33.85 23.39
CA PRO A 115 21.70 -34.70 24.54
C PRO A 115 23.19 -35.10 24.62
N ALA A 116 23.63 -35.17 25.89
CA ALA A 116 24.80 -35.87 26.48
C ALA A 116 26.16 -35.78 25.80
#